data_AF-A0A535XGG0-F1
#
_entry.id   AF-A0A535XGG0-F1
#
_cell.length_a   1.000
_cell.length_b   1.000
_cell.length_c   1.000
_cell.angle_alpha   90.00
_cell.angle_beta   90.00
_cell.angle_gamma   90.00
#
_symmetry.space_group_name_H-M   'P 1'
#
loop_
_entity.id
_entity.type
_entity.pdbx_description
1 polymer ?
#
loop_
_entity_poly.entity_id
_entity_poly.type
_entity_poly.pdbx_seq_one_letter_code
_entity_poly.pdbx_strand_id
1 'polypeptide(L)'
;MATTSYLEEAAGGMVTAAAFDDDDAAVTAVTLLRESGVREQDISVIASDRHRAELVAGDRAWLPLKGWRGLMARVAALRGGGVPKDVRTRYGEALREGKIVVAVAAGSQPPDTIAALLAQSNGDLVETWWQQPTMLFAPPELAGPF
;
A
#
# COMPACT_ATOMS: atom_id res chain seq x y z
N MET A 1 -4.61 -6.56 -25.57
CA MET A 1 -5.87 -6.19 -24.88
C MET A 1 -6.06 -7.14 -23.71
N ALA A 2 -6.70 -6.65 -22.63
CA ALA A 2 -6.76 -7.16 -21.25
C ALA A 2 -5.57 -6.75 -20.35
N THR A 3 -5.63 -5.51 -19.85
CA THR A 3 -4.78 -5.00 -18.76
C THR A 3 -5.69 -4.74 -17.56
N THR A 4 -5.96 -5.78 -16.80
CA THR A 4 -6.83 -5.74 -15.62
C THR A 4 -6.07 -5.07 -14.48
N SER A 5 -6.11 -3.72 -14.45
CA SER A 5 -6.05 -2.99 -13.17
C SER A 5 -7.20 -3.50 -12.31
N TYR A 6 -7.07 -3.45 -10.98
CA TYR A 6 -8.03 -3.87 -9.95
C TYR A 6 -7.78 -5.26 -9.35
N LEU A 7 -7.75 -5.31 -8.01
CA LEU A 7 -8.44 -6.39 -7.33
C LEU A 7 -9.90 -6.22 -7.76
N GLU A 8 -10.41 -7.04 -8.69
CA GLU A 8 -11.83 -7.00 -9.08
C GLU A 8 -12.66 -6.85 -7.80
N GLU A 9 -13.62 -5.91 -7.78
CA GLU A 9 -14.47 -5.62 -6.61
C GLU A 9 -15.15 -6.88 -6.02
N ALA A 10 -15.13 -8.01 -6.75
CA ALA A 10 -15.60 -9.32 -6.32
C ALA A 10 -14.51 -10.37 -6.00
N ALA A 11 -13.24 -10.20 -6.43
CA ALA A 11 -12.24 -11.27 -6.35
C ALA A 11 -11.17 -11.04 -5.27
N GLY A 12 -10.72 -9.79 -5.05
CA GLY A 12 -9.48 -9.56 -4.30
C GLY A 12 -8.27 -9.78 -5.22
N GLY A 13 -7.09 -9.97 -4.64
CA GLY A 13 -5.89 -10.26 -5.43
C GLY A 13 -4.58 -10.15 -4.67
N MET A 14 -3.49 -10.40 -5.39
CA MET A 14 -2.16 -10.51 -4.79
C MET A 14 -1.62 -9.14 -4.36
N VAL A 15 -1.21 -9.08 -3.10
CA VAL A 15 -0.54 -7.93 -2.49
C VAL A 15 0.81 -8.39 -1.97
N THR A 16 1.82 -7.57 -2.20
CA THR A 16 3.16 -7.74 -1.63
C THR A 16 3.47 -6.52 -0.80
N ALA A 17 4.00 -6.70 0.41
CA ALA A 17 4.37 -5.61 1.28
C ALA A 17 5.69 -5.87 2.00
N ALA A 18 6.27 -4.80 2.53
CA ALA A 18 7.44 -4.84 3.39
C ALA A 18 7.36 -3.74 4.45
N ALA A 19 8.03 -3.97 5.58
CA ALA A 19 8.22 -3.00 6.65
C ALA A 19 9.61 -2.35 6.54
N PHE A 20 9.70 -1.08 6.89
CA PHE A 20 10.91 -0.27 6.82
C PHE A 20 11.11 0.44 8.15
N ASP A 21 12.31 0.30 8.71
CA ASP A 21 12.72 1.02 9.92
C ASP A 21 13.04 2.50 9.64
N ASP A 22 13.39 2.81 8.39
CA ASP A 22 13.85 4.13 7.94
C ASP A 22 12.93 4.73 6.86
N ASP A 23 12.69 6.03 6.94
CA ASP A 23 11.85 6.78 6.02
C ASP A 23 12.51 6.89 4.65
N ASP A 24 13.83 7.08 4.61
CA ASP A 24 14.58 7.21 3.36
C ASP A 24 14.59 5.88 2.59
N ALA A 25 14.66 4.74 3.30
CA ALA A 25 14.51 3.42 2.74
C ALA A 25 13.10 3.22 2.14
N ALA A 26 12.05 3.61 2.86
CA ALA A 26 10.69 3.55 2.36
C ALA A 26 10.45 4.46 1.14
N VAL A 27 11.03 5.67 1.12
CA VAL A 27 11.00 6.59 -0.04
C VAL A 27 11.72 5.97 -1.24
N THR A 28 12.86 5.34 -1.01
CA THR A 28 13.62 4.62 -2.04
C THR A 28 12.78 3.48 -2.61
N ALA A 29 12.11 2.70 -1.77
CA ALA A 29 11.21 1.63 -2.18
C ALA A 29 10.10 2.14 -3.11
N VAL A 30 9.39 3.21 -2.70
CA VAL A 30 8.32 3.83 -3.50
C VAL A 30 8.87 4.33 -4.85
N THR A 31 10.07 4.90 -4.85
CA THR A 31 10.72 5.40 -6.08
C THR A 31 11.06 4.25 -7.03
N LEU A 32 11.70 3.18 -6.54
CA LEU A 32 12.04 2.01 -7.36
C LEU A 32 10.79 1.33 -7.93
N LEU A 33 9.73 1.21 -7.13
CA LEU A 33 8.45 0.68 -7.60
C LEU A 33 7.90 1.51 -8.76
N ARG A 34 7.89 2.84 -8.63
CA ARG A 34 7.45 3.75 -9.71
C ARG A 34 8.31 3.64 -10.96
N GLU A 35 9.62 3.61 -10.81
CA GLU A 35 10.57 3.49 -11.93
C GLU A 35 10.45 2.14 -12.65
N SER A 36 10.11 1.08 -11.91
CA SER A 36 9.79 -0.24 -12.49
C SER A 36 8.43 -0.29 -13.19
N GLY A 37 7.64 0.78 -13.17
CA GLY A 37 6.33 0.86 -13.82
C GLY A 37 5.15 0.47 -12.94
N VAL A 38 5.35 0.36 -11.61
CA VAL A 38 4.22 0.25 -10.68
C VAL A 38 3.48 1.58 -10.64
N ARG A 39 2.15 1.52 -10.76
CA ARG A 39 1.30 2.71 -10.78
C ARG A 39 1.14 3.26 -9.37
N GLU A 40 0.95 4.58 -9.27
CA GLU A 40 0.71 5.26 -7.99
C GLU A 40 -0.45 4.65 -7.20
N GLN A 41 -1.55 4.36 -7.90
CA GLN A 41 -2.75 3.78 -7.30
C GLN A 41 -2.53 2.39 -6.70
N ASP A 42 -1.51 1.68 -7.17
CA ASP A 42 -1.19 0.31 -6.74
C ASP A 42 -0.20 0.30 -5.56
N ILE A 43 0.30 1.47 -5.11
CA ILE A 43 1.23 1.61 -3.98
C ILE A 43 0.51 2.30 -2.83
N SER A 44 0.57 1.70 -1.64
CA SER A 44 0.00 2.24 -0.42
C SER A 44 1.03 2.30 0.69
N VAL A 45 1.15 3.47 1.31
CA VAL A 45 2.05 3.70 2.44
C VAL A 45 1.25 3.78 3.74
N ILE A 46 1.66 3.02 4.74
CA ILE A 46 0.98 2.88 6.03
C ILE A 46 1.99 3.11 7.14
N ALA A 47 1.67 4.03 8.06
CA ALA A 47 2.45 4.25 9.27
C ALA A 47 1.51 4.58 10.44
N SER A 48 1.99 4.42 11.67
CA SER A 48 1.24 4.82 12.87
C SER A 48 1.03 6.34 12.95
N ASP A 49 1.96 7.11 12.39
CA ASP A 49 1.81 8.54 12.16
C ASP A 49 1.40 8.81 10.71
N ARG A 50 0.21 9.39 10.54
CA ARG A 50 -0.32 9.75 9.22
C ARG A 50 0.56 10.77 8.51
N HIS A 51 1.13 11.74 9.22
CA HIS A 51 1.97 12.76 8.60
C HIS A 51 3.25 12.16 8.03
N ARG A 52 3.83 11.19 8.74
CA ARG A 52 4.99 10.43 8.28
C ARG A 52 4.68 9.60 7.04
N ALA A 53 3.53 8.91 7.01
CA ALA A 53 3.07 8.22 5.81
C ALA A 53 2.88 9.18 4.63
N GLU A 54 2.34 10.39 4.86
CA GLU A 54 2.18 11.44 3.86
C GLU A 54 3.52 11.92 3.27
N LEU A 55 4.54 12.11 4.11
CA LEU A 55 5.88 12.51 3.66
C LEU A 55 6.55 11.44 2.78
N VAL A 56 6.42 10.17 3.18
CA VAL A 56 6.99 9.03 2.43
C VAL A 56 6.24 8.79 1.12
N ALA A 57 4.91 8.87 1.14
CA ALA A 57 4.09 8.71 -0.05
C ALA A 57 4.27 9.86 -1.05
N GLY A 58 4.34 11.11 -0.56
CA GLY A 58 4.34 12.31 -1.40
C GLY A 58 3.22 12.29 -2.45
N ASP A 59 3.58 12.65 -3.68
CA ASP A 59 2.75 12.49 -4.89
C ASP A 59 3.10 11.20 -5.67
N ARG A 60 3.69 10.21 -4.99
CA ARG A 60 4.21 8.99 -5.61
C ARG A 60 3.46 7.72 -5.23
N ALA A 61 2.69 7.76 -4.14
CA ALA A 61 1.88 6.66 -3.64
C ALA A 61 0.50 7.12 -3.13
N TRP A 62 -0.45 6.20 -3.14
CA TRP A 62 -1.75 6.39 -2.51
C TRP A 62 -1.63 6.34 -0.98
N LEU A 63 -2.47 7.15 -0.32
CA LEU A 63 -2.63 7.08 1.12
C LEU A 63 -4.00 6.47 1.43
N PRO A 64 -4.06 5.41 2.26
CA PRO A 64 -5.33 4.90 2.73
C PRO A 64 -6.17 6.04 3.32
N LEU A 65 -7.45 6.13 2.92
CA LEU A 65 -8.40 7.20 3.32
C LEU A 65 -8.17 8.60 2.71
N LYS A 66 -7.26 8.78 1.74
CA LYS A 66 -7.12 10.05 0.96
C LYS A 66 -8.42 10.29 0.18
N GLY A 67 -9.06 11.45 0.37
CA GLY A 67 -10.29 11.85 -0.33
C GLY A 67 -11.62 11.69 0.45
N TRP A 68 -11.62 11.06 1.63
CA TRP A 68 -12.84 10.93 2.43
C TRP A 68 -13.00 12.05 3.47
N ARG A 69 -13.95 12.97 3.24
CA ARG A 69 -14.51 13.87 4.25
C ARG A 69 -15.84 13.30 4.77
N GLY A 70 -16.03 13.27 6.10
CA GLY A 70 -17.32 12.95 6.72
C GLY A 70 -17.37 11.64 7.52
N LEU A 71 -18.59 11.12 7.74
CA LEU A 71 -18.93 10.05 8.69
C LEU A 71 -18.12 8.75 8.46
N MET A 72 -17.80 8.41 7.22
CA MET A 72 -17.05 7.19 6.89
C MET A 72 -15.59 7.22 7.36
N ALA A 73 -14.92 8.39 7.34
CA ALA A 73 -13.59 8.55 7.91
C ALA A 73 -13.58 8.34 9.43
N ARG A 74 -14.66 8.76 10.11
CA ARG A 74 -14.86 8.51 11.55
C ARG A 74 -15.09 7.02 11.85
N VAL A 75 -15.84 6.31 11.00
CA VAL A 75 -16.07 4.87 11.14
C VAL A 75 -14.78 4.07 10.88
N ALA A 76 -13.98 4.47 9.89
CA ALA A 76 -12.68 3.85 9.62
C ALA A 76 -11.67 4.06 10.78
N ALA A 77 -11.67 5.26 11.39
CA ALA A 77 -10.90 5.54 12.60
C ALA A 77 -11.34 4.64 13.77
N LEU A 78 -12.65 4.43 13.96
CA LEU A 78 -13.21 3.59 15.03
C LEU A 78 -12.94 2.08 14.83
N ARG A 79 -12.70 1.61 13.61
CA ARG A 79 -12.34 0.21 13.30
C ARG A 79 -10.82 -0.05 13.24
N GLY A 80 -10.01 0.80 13.85
CA GLY A 80 -8.57 0.60 13.97
C GLY A 80 -7.75 1.20 12.82
N GLY A 81 -8.07 2.45 12.45
CA GLY A 81 -7.16 3.29 11.67
C GLY A 81 -7.17 3.07 10.14
N GLY A 82 -8.20 2.45 9.57
CA GLY A 82 -8.29 2.25 8.11
C GLY A 82 -7.37 1.17 7.53
N VAL A 83 -6.59 0.47 8.35
CA VAL A 83 -5.71 -0.62 7.91
C VAL A 83 -6.49 -1.95 7.85
N PRO A 84 -6.48 -2.69 6.72
CA PRO A 84 -7.17 -3.97 6.57
C PRO A 84 -6.71 -5.03 7.57
N LYS A 85 -7.58 -6.01 7.89
CA LYS A 85 -7.29 -7.06 8.88
C LYS A 85 -6.01 -7.83 8.56
N ASP A 86 -5.80 -8.20 7.31
CA ASP A 86 -4.64 -8.96 6.85
C ASP A 86 -3.32 -8.21 7.04
N VAL A 87 -3.31 -6.91 6.75
CA VAL A 87 -2.16 -6.03 7.00
C VAL A 87 -1.93 -5.89 8.50
N ARG A 88 -2.99 -5.73 9.29
CA ARG A 88 -2.89 -5.64 10.76
C ARG A 88 -2.35 -6.93 11.38
N THR A 89 -2.73 -8.08 10.86
CA THR A 89 -2.25 -9.38 11.34
C THR A 89 -0.76 -9.56 11.06
N ARG A 90 -0.27 -9.10 9.91
CA ARG A 90 1.13 -9.29 9.48
C ARG A 90 2.07 -8.21 10.01
N TYR A 91 1.63 -6.95 9.95
CA TYR A 91 2.47 -5.79 10.23
C TYR A 91 2.01 -4.97 11.44
N GLY A 92 0.99 -5.43 12.18
CA GLY A 92 0.49 -4.69 13.34
C GLY A 92 1.53 -4.47 14.43
N GLU A 93 2.50 -5.38 14.58
CA GLU A 93 3.64 -5.22 15.49
C GLU A 93 4.63 -4.19 14.94
N ALA A 94 5.10 -4.35 13.70
CA ALA A 94 5.97 -3.41 13.02
C ALA A 94 5.42 -1.96 13.05
N LEU A 95 4.13 -1.78 12.77
CA LEU A 95 3.47 -0.47 12.86
C LEU A 95 3.50 0.10 14.28
N ARG A 96 3.28 -0.73 15.31
CA ARG A 96 3.34 -0.29 16.73
C ARG A 96 4.74 0.09 17.17
N GLU A 97 5.76 -0.56 16.62
CA GLU A 97 7.16 -0.21 16.82
C GLU A 97 7.58 1.07 16.09
N GLY A 98 6.69 1.61 15.25
CA GLY A 98 6.92 2.83 14.50
C GLY A 98 7.56 2.60 13.13
N LYS A 99 7.57 1.37 12.60
CA LYS A 99 8.00 1.11 11.22
C LYS A 99 6.97 1.63 10.21
N ILE A 100 7.41 1.83 8.98
CA ILE A 100 6.56 2.14 7.83
C ILE A 100 6.31 0.87 7.04
N VAL A 101 5.07 0.65 6.59
CA VAL A 101 4.72 -0.47 5.73
C VAL A 101 4.37 0.06 4.35
N VAL A 102 5.06 -0.42 3.32
CA VAL A 102 4.72 -0.17 1.92
C VAL A 102 4.04 -1.43 1.38
N ALA A 103 2.80 -1.30 0.96
CA ALA A 103 2.01 -2.39 0.37
C ALA A 103 1.72 -2.09 -1.10
N VAL A 104 1.80 -3.11 -1.95
CA VAL A 104 1.70 -2.96 -3.39
C VAL A 104 0.79 -4.03 -3.98
N ALA A 105 -0.17 -3.63 -4.81
CA ALA A 105 -0.99 -4.55 -5.59
C ALA A 105 -0.21 -5.08 -6.79
N ALA A 106 -0.25 -6.40 -7.04
CA ALA A 106 0.45 -7.03 -8.16
C ALA A 106 -0.25 -6.84 -9.53
N GLY A 107 -0.90 -5.70 -9.76
CA GLY A 107 -1.63 -5.41 -10.99
C GLY A 107 -0.73 -4.97 -12.15
N SER A 108 0.29 -4.17 -11.84
CA SER A 108 1.23 -3.61 -12.83
C SER A 108 2.55 -4.39 -12.94
N GLN A 109 2.93 -5.13 -11.90
CA GLN A 109 4.16 -5.91 -11.83
C GLN A 109 3.91 -7.24 -11.12
N PRO A 110 4.64 -8.32 -11.47
CA PRO A 110 4.54 -9.60 -10.78
C PRO A 110 4.89 -9.47 -9.28
N PRO A 111 4.25 -10.26 -8.39
CA PRO A 111 4.53 -10.22 -6.95
C PRO A 111 6.00 -10.46 -6.60
N ASP A 112 6.67 -11.38 -7.30
CA ASP A 112 8.09 -11.70 -7.06
C ASP A 112 9.01 -10.54 -7.42
N THR A 113 8.68 -9.79 -8.49
CA THR A 113 9.40 -8.57 -8.87
C THR A 113 9.21 -7.48 -7.82
N ILE A 114 7.98 -7.29 -7.35
CA ILE A 114 7.68 -6.34 -6.27
C ILE A 114 8.44 -6.71 -5.00
N ALA A 115 8.42 -7.99 -4.60
CA ALA A 115 9.13 -8.48 -3.42
C ALA A 115 10.64 -8.22 -3.53
N ALA A 116 11.22 -8.46 -4.71
CA ALA A 116 12.64 -8.19 -4.95
C ALA A 116 12.98 -6.70 -4.86
N LEU A 117 12.12 -5.80 -5.37
CA LEU A 117 12.31 -4.35 -5.28
C LEU A 117 12.20 -3.84 -3.83
N LEU A 118 11.25 -4.38 -3.06
CA LEU A 118 11.10 -4.07 -1.64
C LEU A 118 12.30 -4.57 -0.83
N ALA A 119 12.77 -5.79 -1.08
CA ALA A 119 13.98 -6.30 -0.42
C ALA A 119 15.24 -5.49 -0.81
N GLN A 120 15.36 -5.09 -2.09
CA GLN A 120 16.47 -4.26 -2.58
C GLN A 120 16.52 -2.89 -1.90
N SER A 121 15.38 -2.38 -1.44
CA SER A 121 15.27 -1.10 -0.73
C SER A 121 15.40 -1.23 0.79
N ASN A 122 15.99 -2.33 1.29
CA ASN A 122 16.10 -2.65 2.71
C ASN A 122 14.75 -2.84 3.42
N GLY A 123 13.74 -3.33 2.70
CA GLY A 123 12.49 -3.75 3.29
C GLY A 123 12.64 -5.08 4.03
N ASP A 124 12.19 -5.10 5.28
CA ASP A 124 12.08 -6.29 6.12
C ASP A 124 10.65 -6.86 6.10
N LEU A 125 10.47 -8.08 6.62
CA LEU A 125 9.18 -8.75 6.69
C LEU A 125 8.45 -8.74 5.33
N VAL A 126 9.19 -9.05 4.25
CA VAL A 126 8.61 -9.08 2.91
C VAL A 126 7.63 -10.24 2.81
N GLU A 127 6.33 -9.92 2.73
CA GLU A 127 5.28 -10.91 2.62
C GLU A 127 4.44 -10.67 1.37
N THR A 128 3.92 -11.77 0.82
CA THR A 128 3.01 -11.78 -0.31
C THR A 128 1.80 -12.62 0.04
N TRP A 129 0.59 -12.07 -0.15
CA TRP A 129 -0.65 -12.76 0.19
C TRP A 129 -1.80 -12.37 -0.74
N TRP A 130 -2.84 -13.20 -0.75
CA TRP A 130 -4.12 -12.83 -1.37
C TRP A 130 -4.92 -11.93 -0.44
N GLN A 131 -5.22 -10.71 -0.87
CA GLN A 131 -6.00 -9.73 -0.14
C GLN A 131 -7.44 -9.73 -0.66
N GLN A 132 -8.41 -9.93 0.24
CA GLN A 132 -9.83 -9.69 -0.06
C GLN A 132 -10.05 -8.20 -0.43
N PRO A 133 -11.05 -7.86 -1.28
CA PRO A 133 -11.33 -6.49 -1.68
C PRO A 133 -11.32 -5.52 -0.50
N THR A 134 -10.55 -4.44 -0.63
CA THR A 134 -10.29 -3.51 0.47
C THR A 134 -9.93 -2.12 -0.05
N MET A 135 -10.01 -1.11 0.82
CA MET A 135 -9.71 0.30 0.51
C MET A 135 -8.23 0.64 0.70
N LEU A 136 -7.36 -0.37 0.63
CA LEU A 136 -5.93 -0.20 0.77
C LEU A 136 -5.38 0.65 -0.38
N PHE A 137 -5.89 0.46 -1.60
CA PHE A 137 -5.46 1.09 -2.85
C PHE A 137 -6.51 2.10 -3.35
N ALA A 138 -6.15 2.93 -4.34
CA ALA A 138 -7.06 3.95 -4.86
C ALA A 138 -8.26 3.32 -5.61
N PRO A 139 -9.50 3.84 -5.45
CA PRO A 139 -10.67 3.32 -6.15
C PRO A 139 -10.66 3.67 -7.66
N PRO A 140 -11.33 2.85 -8.51
CA PRO A 140 -11.37 2.99 -9.97
C PRO A 140 -11.72 4.39 -10.46
N GLU A 141 -12.69 5.00 -9.79
CA GLU A 141 -13.29 6.28 -10.16
C GLU A 141 -12.32 7.45 -10.01
N LEU A 142 -11.27 7.29 -9.21
CA LEU A 142 -10.23 8.30 -8.98
C LEU A 142 -8.97 8.07 -9.82
N ALA A 143 -8.87 6.96 -10.56
CA ALA A 143 -7.68 6.59 -11.33
C ALA A 143 -7.57 7.29 -12.71
N GLY A 144 -8.57 8.06 -13.13
CA GLY A 144 -8.62 8.69 -14.46
C GLY A 144 -8.79 7.67 -15.61
N PRO A 145 -9.16 8.11 -16.83
CA PRO A 145 -9.29 7.22 -17.97
C PRO A 145 -7.93 6.66 -18.40
N PHE A 146 -7.92 5.36 -18.71
CA PHE A 146 -6.78 4.56 -19.15
C PHE A 146 -6.19 4.99 -20.50
#